data_AF-A0A2H3DWI4-F1
#
_entry.id   AF-A0A2H3DWI4-F1
#
_cell.length_a   1.000
_cell.length_b   1.000
_cell.length_c   1.000
_cell.angle_alpha   90.00
_cell.angle_beta   90.00
_cell.angle_gamma   90.00
#
_symmetry.space_group_name_H-M   'P 1'
#
loop_
_entity.id
_entity.type
_entity.pdbx_description
1 polymer ?
#
loop_
_entity_poly.entity_id
_entity_poly.type
_entity_poly.pdbx_seq_one_letter_code
_entity_poly.pdbx_strand_id
1 'polypeptide(L)'
;YSILSILTLDGIIAYDIIPGSVTSEKFVDFLRKKISLMNPFPGPHSVLLMDNCSIHHSEKVQQLVEDEAHVFPFYLCSNNLHLIFC
;
A
#
# COMPACT_ATOMS: atom_id res chain seq x y z
N TYR A 1 -17.20 -8.61 2.61
CA TYR A 1 -16.44 -7.83 1.63
C TYR A 1 -15.45 -6.96 2.39
N SER A 2 -14.30 -6.70 1.79
CA SER A 2 -13.25 -5.83 2.32
C SER A 2 -12.92 -4.74 1.30
N ILE A 3 -12.43 -3.60 1.77
CA ILE A 3 -12.01 -2.48 0.92
C ILE A 3 -10.50 -2.28 1.12
N LEU A 4 -9.76 -2.20 0.03
CA LEU A 4 -8.39 -1.68 0.02
C LEU A 4 -8.40 -0.32 -0.64
N SER A 5 -7.77 0.68 -0.01
CA SER A 5 -7.73 2.05 -0.52
C SER A 5 -6.36 2.67 -0.33
N ILE A 6 -5.97 3.54 -1.26
CA ILE A 6 -4.83 4.44 -1.13
C ILE A 6 -5.39 5.82 -0.79
N LEU A 7 -4.89 6.36 0.31
CA LEU A 7 -5.28 7.63 0.88
C LEU A 7 -4.12 8.62 0.76
N THR A 8 -4.43 9.86 0.45
CA THR A 8 -3.51 10.99 0.50
C THR A 8 -4.12 12.06 1.39
N LEU A 9 -3.39 13.15 1.62
CA LEU A 9 -3.93 14.31 2.35
C LEU A 9 -5.13 14.95 1.63
N ASP A 10 -5.25 14.74 0.32
CA ASP A 10 -6.35 15.25 -0.52
C ASP A 10 -7.51 14.26 -0.67
N GLY A 11 -7.41 13.06 -0.09
CA GLY A 11 -8.48 12.06 -0.05
C GLY A 11 -8.11 10.71 -0.67
N ILE A 12 -9.13 9.94 -1.08
CA ILE A 12 -8.95 8.61 -1.68
C ILE A 12 -8.61 8.76 -3.16
N ILE A 13 -7.46 8.24 -3.59
CA ILE A 13 -7.02 8.28 -5.00
C ILE A 13 -7.23 6.94 -5.73
N ALA A 14 -7.39 5.85 -4.99
CA ALA A 14 -7.69 4.53 -5.53
C ALA A 14 -8.34 3.63 -4.47
N TYR A 15 -9.23 2.73 -4.90
CA TYR A 15 -9.73 1.66 -4.05
C TYR A 15 -10.18 0.45 -4.86
N ASP A 16 -10.20 -0.73 -4.23
CA ASP A 16 -10.77 -1.97 -4.74
C ASP A 16 -11.70 -2.58 -3.67
N ILE A 17 -12.84 -3.16 -4.09
CA ILE A 17 -13.76 -3.91 -3.24
C ILE A 17 -13.55 -5.39 -3.48
N ILE A 18 -13.19 -6.12 -2.43
CA ILE A 18 -12.75 -7.51 -2.52
C ILE A 18 -13.73 -8.42 -1.76
N PRO A 19 -14.22 -9.51 -2.37
CA PRO A 19 -14.97 -10.53 -1.64
C PRO A 19 -14.10 -11.25 -0.59
N GLY A 20 -14.62 -11.37 0.63
CA GLY A 20 -13.93 -12.00 1.76
C GLY A 20 -12.72 -11.22 2.27
N SER A 21 -11.83 -11.93 2.99
CA SER A 21 -10.61 -11.35 3.57
C SER A 21 -9.54 -11.03 2.52
N VAL A 22 -8.68 -10.06 2.86
CA VAL A 22 -7.50 -9.69 2.08
C VAL A 22 -6.36 -10.66 2.43
N THR A 23 -5.80 -11.31 1.41
CA THR A 23 -4.59 -12.16 1.53
C THR A 23 -3.39 -11.37 1.03
N SER A 24 -2.17 -11.83 1.32
CA SER A 24 -0.95 -11.20 0.81
C SER A 24 -0.93 -11.13 -0.73
N GLU A 25 -1.44 -12.15 -1.41
CA GLU A 25 -1.53 -12.17 -2.89
C GLU A 25 -2.48 -11.08 -3.41
N LYS A 26 -3.68 -10.97 -2.83
CA LYS A 26 -4.65 -9.93 -3.17
C LYS A 26 -4.09 -8.53 -2.92
N PHE A 27 -3.31 -8.37 -1.86
CA PHE A 27 -2.66 -7.10 -1.53
C PHE A 27 -1.54 -6.74 -2.52
N VAL A 28 -0.68 -7.69 -2.90
CA VAL A 28 0.36 -7.49 -3.92
C VAL A 28 -0.27 -7.13 -5.27
N ASP A 29 -1.33 -7.83 -5.68
CA ASP A 29 -2.05 -7.53 -6.92
C ASP A 29 -2.67 -6.13 -6.89
N PHE A 30 -3.18 -5.70 -5.73
CA PHE A 30 -3.67 -4.34 -5.53
C PHE A 30 -2.54 -3.32 -5.71
N LEU A 31 -1.42 -3.48 -5.01
CA LEU A 31 -0.29 -2.55 -5.11
C LEU A 31 0.26 -2.48 -6.54
N ARG A 32 0.47 -3.62 -7.21
CA ARG A 32 1.00 -3.65 -8.58
C ARG A 32 0.13 -2.86 -9.56
N LYS A 33 -1.20 -2.91 -9.40
CA LYS A 33 -2.13 -2.14 -10.25
C LYS A 33 -2.10 -0.63 -9.98
N LYS A 34 -1.61 -0.22 -8.82
CA LYS A 34 -1.66 1.18 -8.35
C LYS A 34 -0.28 1.82 -8.17
N ILE A 35 0.80 1.06 -8.39
CA ILE A 35 2.19 1.50 -8.24
C ILE A 35 2.50 2.73 -9.10
N SER A 36 1.84 2.86 -10.25
CA SER A 36 1.97 4.01 -11.17
C SER A 36 1.40 5.32 -10.62
N LEU A 37 0.67 5.29 -9.50
CA LEU A 37 0.18 6.48 -8.79
C LEU A 37 1.25 7.09 -7.86
N MET A 38 2.35 6.37 -7.67
CA MET A 38 3.42 6.69 -6.74
C MET A 38 4.62 7.25 -7.51
N ASN A 39 5.41 8.10 -6.85
CA ASN A 39 6.63 8.66 -7.44
C ASN A 39 7.85 8.37 -6.58
N PRO A 40 9.07 8.44 -7.13
CA PRO A 40 10.29 8.37 -6.34
C PRO A 40 10.37 9.50 -5.30
N PHE A 41 10.89 9.22 -4.11
CA PHE A 41 11.10 10.23 -3.08
C PHE A 41 12.15 11.28 -3.52
N PRO A 42 11.93 12.59 -3.28
CA PRO A 42 10.88 13.25 -2.47
C PRO A 42 9.68 13.81 -3.26
N GLY A 43 9.28 13.16 -4.36
CA GLY A 43 8.13 13.60 -5.16
C GLY A 43 6.78 13.47 -4.44
N PRO A 44 5.68 13.99 -5.02
CA PRO A 44 4.33 13.72 -4.52
C PRO A 44 4.04 12.21 -4.50
N HIS A 45 3.30 11.72 -3.52
CA HIS A 45 2.94 10.30 -3.43
C HIS A 45 4.15 9.36 -3.33
N SER A 46 5.24 9.78 -2.69
CA SER A 46 6.50 9.03 -2.66
C SER A 46 6.80 8.29 -1.37
N VAL A 47 5.85 8.29 -0.41
CA VAL A 47 6.03 7.63 0.88
C VAL A 47 4.85 6.70 1.10
N LEU A 48 5.12 5.41 1.23
CA LEU A 48 4.08 4.42 1.48
C LEU A 48 4.01 4.11 2.97
N LEU A 49 3.01 4.67 3.66
CA LEU A 49 2.73 4.31 5.05
C LEU A 49 1.78 3.13 5.08
N MET A 50 2.05 2.08 5.84
CA MET A 50 1.17 0.91 6.00
C MET A 50 0.99 0.56 7.48
N ASP A 51 -0.10 -0.13 7.84
CA ASP A 51 -0.22 -0.71 9.17
C ASP A 51 0.72 -1.91 9.34
N ASN A 52 1.05 -2.27 10.58
CA ASN A 52 1.96 -3.39 10.87
C ASN A 52 1.27 -4.77 10.77
N CYS A 53 0.49 -4.99 9.72
CA CYS A 53 -0.12 -6.28 9.46
C CYS A 53 0.87 -7.24 8.80
N SER A 54 0.89 -8.51 9.22
CA SER A 54 1.87 -9.51 8.74
C SER A 54 1.83 -9.71 7.22
N ILE A 55 0.69 -9.47 6.57
CA ILE A 55 0.55 -9.58 5.12
C ILE A 55 1.34 -8.52 4.34
N HIS A 56 1.68 -7.38 4.96
CA HIS A 56 2.47 -6.32 4.35
C HIS A 56 3.97 -6.60 4.37
N HIS A 57 4.43 -7.49 5.26
CA HIS A 57 5.84 -7.88 5.40
C HIS A 57 6.27 -9.02 4.46
N SER A 58 5.50 -9.30 3.41
CA SER A 58 5.88 -10.32 2.44
C SER A 58 7.01 -9.81 1.53
N GLU A 59 7.96 -10.68 1.17
CA GLU A 59 9.09 -10.36 0.28
C GLU A 59 8.64 -9.71 -1.04
N LYS A 60 7.49 -10.15 -1.57
CA LYS A 60 6.89 -9.59 -2.80
C LYS A 60 6.45 -8.14 -2.65
N VAL A 61 5.97 -7.74 -1.48
CA VAL A 61 5.59 -6.33 -1.21
C VAL A 61 6.85 -5.49 -1.16
N GLN A 62 7.90 -5.97 -0.49
CA GLN A 62 9.16 -5.26 -0.40
C GLN A 62 9.78 -5.03 -1.79
N GLN A 63 9.90 -6.09 -2.60
CA GLN A 63 10.40 -6.00 -3.98
C GLN A 63 9.60 -5.00 -4.81
N LEU A 64 8.27 -5.03 -4.74
CA LEU A 64 7.42 -4.13 -5.53
C LEU A 64 7.60 -2.65 -5.13
N VAL A 65 7.72 -2.36 -3.83
CA VAL A 65 7.79 -0.98 -3.32
C VAL A 65 9.19 -0.39 -3.48
N GLU A 66 10.23 -1.18 -3.19
CA GLU A 66 11.62 -0.71 -3.22
C GLU A 66 12.20 -0.74 -4.64
N ASP A 67 12.01 -1.86 -5.36
CA ASP A 67 12.68 -2.07 -6.66
C ASP A 67 11.92 -1.44 -7.82
N GLU A 68 10.58 -1.52 -7.83
CA GLU A 68 9.76 -1.02 -8.95
C GLU A 68 9.30 0.43 -8.76
N ALA A 69 8.88 0.80 -7.54
CA ALA A 69 8.30 2.12 -7.29
C ALA A 69 9.31 3.17 -6.81
N HIS A 70 10.46 2.73 -6.28
CA HIS A 70 11.42 3.59 -5.56
C HIS A 70 10.77 4.43 -4.46
N VAL A 71 9.78 3.83 -3.80
CA VAL A 71 9.01 4.45 -2.73
C VAL A 71 9.61 4.04 -1.39
N PHE A 72 9.58 4.95 -0.42
CA PHE A 72 10.04 4.65 0.92
C PHE A 72 8.92 4.02 1.78
N PRO A 73 9.01 2.73 2.17
CA PRO A 73 8.00 2.09 3.01
C PRO A 73 8.17 2.49 4.49
N PHE A 74 7.05 2.79 5.16
CA PHE A 74 6.98 2.96 6.60
C PHE A 74 5.85 2.11 7.19
N TYR A 75 6.12 1.45 8.32
CA TYR A 75 5.13 0.67 9.05
C TYR A 75 4.73 1.36 10.35
N LEU A 76 3.44 1.58 10.57
CA LEU A 76 2.90 2.14 11.80
C LEU A 76 2.93 1.11 12.94
N CYS A 77 3.46 1.50 14.10
CA CYS A 77 3.62 0.62 15.27
C CYS A 77 2.30 0.18 15.94
N SER A 78 1.14 0.73 15.54
CA SER A 78 -0.16 0.43 16.15
C SER A 78 -1.04 -0.40 15.20
N ASN A 79 -1.71 -1.42 15.75
CA ASN A 79 -2.58 -2.37 15.04
C ASN A 79 -3.95 -1.79 14.61
N ASN A 80 -4.05 -0.49 14.38
CA ASN A 80 -5.30 0.13 13.94
C ASN A 80 -5.30 0.35 12.42
N LEU A 81 -5.97 -0.59 11.74
CA LEU A 81 -6.51 -0.58 10.37
C LEU A 81 -5.72 0.16 9.27
N HIS A 82 -5.16 -0.62 8.34
CA HIS A 82 -5.25 -0.50 6.87
C HIS A 82 -5.25 0.92 6.27
N LEU A 83 -4.33 1.77 6.73
CA LEU A 83 -4.16 3.10 6.17
C LEU A 83 -2.89 3.11 5.34
N ILE A 84 -3.08 2.91 4.03
CA ILE A 84 -2.05 3.17 3.04
C ILE A 84 -2.02 4.67 2.77
N PHE A 85 -1.08 5.41 3.37
CA PHE A 85 -0.84 6.79 2.94
C PHE A 85 0.22 6.82 1.83
N CYS A 86 -0.02 7.62 0.79
CA CYS A 86 0.93 7.91 -0.28
C CYS A 86 1.40 9.37 -0.21
#